data_AF-A0A850Q087-F1
#
_entry.id   AF-A0A850Q087-F1
#
_cell.length_a   1.000
_cell.length_b   1.000
_cell.length_c   1.000
_cell.angle_alpha   90.00
_cell.angle_beta   90.00
_cell.angle_gamma   90.00
#
_symmetry.space_group_name_H-M   'P 1'
#
loop_
_entity.id
_entity.type
_entity.pdbx_description
1 polymer ?
#
loop_
_entity_poly.entity_id
_entity_poly.type
_entity_poly.pdbx_seq_one_letter_code
_entity_poly.pdbx_strand_id
1 'polypeptide(L)'
;MGGADAGFLDDITFEQFLHRAETIHDDHHRLEHGEHVSGPAADEYRARVARASIFAGLTVTTKTQINQALSNPDLQIHHGAVVTCVFRRATAACLEPTDSSAEPSWSRCRLGCVNAARTDRDAVNLGQHVTALERDLSTLALPEPLRQRIQFRLIEHRTALAEHESSRPTTVRTEGEEDE
;
A
#
# COMPACT_ATOMS: atom_id res chain seq x y z
N MET A 1 25.56 -6.71 33.13
CA MET A 1 24.82 -7.21 31.94
C MET A 1 23.89 -6.10 31.47
N GLY A 2 23.70 -5.94 30.16
CA GLY A 2 22.91 -4.86 29.56
C GLY A 2 23.79 -3.83 28.85
N GLY A 3 23.47 -3.55 27.57
CA GLY A 3 24.19 -2.57 26.74
C GLY A 3 24.11 -2.83 25.23
N ALA A 4 24.05 -4.11 24.80
CA ALA A 4 24.04 -4.47 23.38
C ALA A 4 22.67 -4.34 22.68
N ASP A 5 21.57 -4.38 23.43
CA ASP A 5 20.21 -4.46 22.89
C ASP A 5 19.69 -3.10 22.35
N ALA A 6 20.17 -2.00 22.93
CA ALA A 6 19.69 -0.66 22.58
C ALA A 6 20.13 -0.23 21.16
N GLY A 7 21.40 -0.42 20.81
CA GLY A 7 21.92 0.01 19.50
C GLY A 7 21.22 -0.66 18.31
N PHE A 8 20.96 -1.96 18.39
CA PHE A 8 20.29 -2.71 17.32
C PHE A 8 18.82 -2.27 17.13
N LEU A 9 18.10 -1.95 18.22
CA LEU A 9 16.76 -1.39 18.15
C LEU A 9 16.74 0.05 17.61
N ASP A 10 17.80 0.82 17.88
CA ASP A 10 17.97 2.18 17.36
C ASP A 10 18.24 2.16 15.85
N ASP A 11 19.12 1.27 15.38
CA ASP A 11 19.41 1.06 13.96
C ASP A 11 18.14 0.64 13.20
N ILE A 12 17.41 -0.37 13.68
CA ILE A 12 16.16 -0.84 13.04
C ILE A 12 15.12 0.27 12.93
N THR A 13 14.94 1.10 13.97
CA THR A 13 13.95 2.19 13.92
C THR A 13 14.37 3.32 12.98
N PHE A 14 15.67 3.56 12.81
CA PHE A 14 16.18 4.50 11.80
C PHE A 14 15.98 3.98 10.38
N GLU A 15 16.38 2.73 10.09
CA GLU A 15 16.19 2.08 8.78
C GLU A 15 14.71 2.01 8.39
N GLN A 16 13.81 1.70 9.33
CA GLN A 16 12.37 1.69 9.11
C GLN A 16 11.84 3.09 8.71
N PHE A 17 12.36 4.15 9.35
CA PHE A 17 12.00 5.52 9.01
C PHE A 17 12.53 5.94 7.63
N LEU A 18 13.80 5.67 7.33
CA LEU A 18 14.40 5.98 6.02
C LEU A 18 13.63 5.28 4.89
N HIS A 19 13.45 3.96 4.99
CA HIS A 19 12.68 3.19 4.01
C HIS A 19 11.26 3.77 3.83
N ARG A 20 10.59 4.18 4.91
CA ARG A 20 9.25 4.77 4.81
C ARG A 20 9.25 6.12 4.10
N ALA A 21 10.20 6.99 4.43
CA ALA A 21 10.35 8.32 3.82
C ALA A 21 10.72 8.23 2.33
N GLU A 22 11.65 7.34 1.98
CA GLU A 22 12.06 7.08 0.59
C GLU A 22 10.92 6.48 -0.25
N THR A 23 10.18 5.50 0.29
CA THR A 23 9.02 4.93 -0.43
C THR A 23 7.96 5.99 -0.71
N ILE A 24 7.69 6.88 0.25
CA ILE A 24 6.73 7.98 0.09
C ILE A 24 7.25 9.06 -0.86
N HIS A 25 8.56 9.26 -0.96
CA HIS A 25 9.15 10.14 -1.98
C HIS A 25 8.94 9.59 -3.40
N ASP A 26 9.23 8.30 -3.60
CA ASP A 26 8.97 7.58 -4.86
C ASP A 26 7.49 7.62 -5.24
N ASP A 27 6.59 7.42 -4.27
CA ASP A 27 5.15 7.56 -4.43
C ASP A 27 4.77 8.97 -4.88
N HIS A 28 5.33 10.00 -4.25
CA HIS A 28 5.03 11.40 -4.59
C HIS A 28 5.45 11.70 -6.03
N HIS A 29 6.68 11.34 -6.40
CA HIS A 29 7.18 11.49 -7.75
C HIS A 29 6.31 10.76 -8.79
N ARG A 30 5.84 9.53 -8.47
CA ARG A 30 4.92 8.78 -9.36
C ARG A 30 3.56 9.43 -9.50
N LEU A 31 3.00 9.97 -8.41
CA LEU A 31 1.75 10.73 -8.44
C LEU A 31 1.86 11.99 -9.32
N GLU A 32 2.96 12.72 -9.24
CA GLU A 32 3.23 13.88 -10.12
C GLU A 32 3.35 13.47 -11.59
N HIS A 33 3.91 12.29 -11.87
CA HIS A 33 4.00 11.71 -13.21
C HIS A 33 2.71 11.00 -13.67
N GLY A 34 1.59 11.18 -12.95
CA GLY A 34 0.27 10.71 -13.37
C GLY A 34 -0.08 9.27 -12.97
N GLU A 35 0.57 8.69 -11.95
CA GLU A 35 0.19 7.38 -11.42
C GLU A 35 -1.29 7.37 -10.98
N HIS A 36 -2.02 6.39 -11.51
CA HIS A 36 -3.40 6.15 -11.14
C HIS A 36 -3.47 5.43 -9.80
N VAL A 37 -4.48 5.80 -9.01
CA VAL A 37 -4.75 5.26 -7.69
C VAL A 37 -6.26 5.12 -7.55
N SER A 38 -6.69 3.93 -7.16
CA SER A 38 -8.10 3.59 -6.92
C SER A 38 -8.33 3.03 -5.52
N GLY A 39 -9.60 2.76 -5.20
CA GLY A 39 -10.03 2.17 -3.93
C GLY A 39 -10.44 3.19 -2.86
N PRO A 40 -11.04 2.74 -1.75
CA PRO A 40 -11.70 3.62 -0.77
C PRO A 40 -10.79 4.63 -0.07
N ALA A 41 -9.47 4.43 -0.09
CA ALA A 41 -8.49 5.33 0.51
C ALA A 41 -7.64 6.10 -0.52
N ALA A 42 -7.99 6.10 -1.81
CA ALA A 42 -7.20 6.74 -2.86
C ALA A 42 -6.94 8.24 -2.62
N ASP A 43 -7.96 9.01 -2.21
CA ASP A 43 -7.81 10.45 -1.96
C ASP A 43 -6.94 10.73 -0.73
N GLU A 44 -7.13 9.95 0.35
CA GLU A 44 -6.29 10.05 1.55
C GLU A 44 -4.84 9.62 1.26
N TYR A 45 -4.62 8.61 0.41
CA TYR A 45 -3.29 8.24 -0.06
C TYR A 45 -2.60 9.43 -0.74
N ARG A 46 -3.24 10.00 -1.78
CA ARG A 46 -2.71 11.18 -2.50
C ARG A 46 -2.42 12.34 -1.53
N ALA A 47 -3.35 12.62 -0.61
CA ALA A 47 -3.22 13.70 0.36
C ALA A 47 -2.09 13.46 1.38
N ARG A 48 -1.90 12.22 1.87
CA ARG A 48 -0.80 11.88 2.79
C ARG A 48 0.54 11.89 2.09
N VAL A 49 0.66 11.28 0.91
CA VAL A 49 1.90 11.29 0.12
C VAL A 49 2.36 12.73 -0.15
N ALA A 50 1.44 13.61 -0.56
CA ALA A 50 1.75 15.02 -0.78
C ALA A 50 2.21 15.76 0.51
N ARG A 51 1.64 15.46 1.68
CA ARG A 51 2.08 16.05 2.96
C ARG A 51 3.38 15.44 3.48
N ALA A 52 3.60 14.16 3.24
CA ALA A 52 4.73 13.41 3.78
C ALA A 52 5.98 13.46 2.89
N SER A 53 5.89 13.98 1.66
CA SER A 53 7.04 14.23 0.78
C SER A 53 8.16 15.04 1.46
N ILE A 54 7.82 15.91 2.42
CA ILE A 54 8.76 16.72 3.22
C ILE A 54 9.69 15.90 4.14
N PHE A 55 9.36 14.63 4.42
CA PHE A 55 10.21 13.77 5.24
C PHE A 55 11.39 13.19 4.44
N ALA A 56 11.31 13.21 3.10
CA ALA A 56 12.42 12.85 2.24
C ALA A 56 13.56 13.87 2.37
N GLY A 57 14.77 13.40 2.66
CA GLY A 57 15.93 14.26 2.90
C GLY A 57 15.95 14.98 4.26
N LEU A 58 14.97 14.73 5.14
CA LEU A 58 14.94 15.35 6.46
C LEU A 58 16.01 14.73 7.37
N THR A 59 17.00 15.53 7.78
CA THR A 59 18.09 15.05 8.66
C THR A 59 17.58 14.88 10.09
N VAL A 60 17.20 13.66 10.44
CA VAL A 60 16.81 13.28 11.81
C VAL A 60 18.06 12.87 12.60
N THR A 61 18.29 13.49 13.77
CA THR A 61 19.52 13.29 14.55
C THR A 61 19.30 12.60 15.90
N THR A 62 18.05 12.31 16.28
CA THR A 62 17.72 11.68 17.57
C THR A 62 16.60 10.65 17.47
N LYS A 63 16.70 9.59 18.29
CA LYS A 63 15.67 8.54 18.39
C LYS A 63 14.27 9.07 18.67
N THR A 64 14.13 10.10 19.50
CA THR A 64 12.82 10.70 19.82
C THR A 64 12.16 11.31 18.59
N GLN A 65 12.92 12.00 17.75
CA GLN A 65 12.41 12.54 16.48
C GLN A 65 12.03 11.43 15.49
N ILE A 66 12.82 10.34 15.41
CA ILE A 66 12.49 9.17 14.57
C ILE A 66 11.15 8.57 15.00
N ASN A 67 10.96 8.34 16.31
CA ASN A 67 9.70 7.77 16.83
C ASN A 67 8.52 8.73 16.66
N GLN A 68 8.74 10.04 16.81
CA GLN A 68 7.70 11.05 16.55
C GLN A 68 7.31 11.07 15.06
N ALA A 69 8.28 10.95 14.14
CA ALA A 69 8.02 10.84 12.72
C ALA A 69 7.28 9.54 12.38
N LEU A 70 7.75 8.38 12.85
CA LEU A 70 7.06 7.10 12.64
C LEU A 70 5.62 7.10 13.21
N SER A 71 5.35 7.82 14.30
CA SER A 71 3.98 7.99 14.82
C SER A 71 3.10 8.97 14.03
N ASN A 72 3.64 9.72 13.07
CA ASN A 72 2.88 10.67 12.25
C ASN A 72 1.90 9.91 11.34
N PRO A 73 0.58 10.18 11.39
CA PRO A 73 -0.41 9.58 10.49
C PRO A 73 -0.08 9.71 9.00
N ASP A 74 0.62 10.76 8.58
CA ASP A 74 0.98 10.96 7.17
C ASP A 74 2.04 9.96 6.69
N LEU A 75 2.90 9.45 7.58
CA LEU A 75 3.86 8.37 7.31
C LEU A 75 3.25 6.97 7.50
N GLN A 76 1.97 6.87 7.91
CA GLN A 76 1.26 5.60 8.09
C GLN A 76 0.68 5.04 6.77
N ILE A 77 1.50 5.03 5.72
CA ILE A 77 1.24 4.35 4.45
C ILE A 77 2.10 3.09 4.39
N HIS A 78 1.49 1.93 4.29
CA HIS A 78 2.18 0.64 4.32
C HIS A 78 1.92 -0.11 3.02
N HIS A 79 2.97 -0.55 2.31
CA HIS A 79 2.81 -1.25 1.03
C HIS A 79 2.77 -2.76 1.23
N GLY A 80 1.73 -3.39 0.69
CA GLY A 80 1.61 -4.84 0.61
C GLY A 80 1.97 -5.34 -0.80
N ALA A 81 1.81 -6.65 -1.04
CA ALA A 81 2.14 -7.23 -2.34
C ALA A 81 1.23 -6.74 -3.49
N VAL A 82 -0.05 -6.47 -3.19
CA VAL A 82 -1.11 -6.18 -4.19
C VAL A 82 -2.09 -5.08 -3.73
N VAL A 83 -1.73 -4.35 -2.67
CA VAL A 83 -2.55 -3.28 -2.09
C VAL A 83 -1.68 -2.41 -1.19
N THR A 84 -1.88 -1.09 -1.28
CA THR A 84 -1.28 -0.11 -0.38
C THR A 84 -2.28 0.22 0.74
N CYS A 85 -1.87 0.06 1.99
CA CYS A 85 -2.69 0.32 3.17
C CYS A 85 -2.44 1.72 3.73
N VAL A 86 -3.41 2.61 3.56
CA VAL A 86 -3.45 3.93 4.20
C VAL A 86 -3.95 3.73 5.63
N PHE A 87 -3.02 3.42 6.53
CA PHE A 87 -3.36 2.84 7.81
C PHE A 87 -4.05 3.86 8.73
N ARG A 88 -5.26 3.47 9.15
CA ARG A 88 -6.08 4.11 10.19
C ARG A 88 -6.58 3.00 11.10
N ARG A 89 -6.00 2.86 12.29
CA ARG A 89 -6.29 1.77 13.23
C ARG A 89 -7.79 1.56 13.48
N ALA A 90 -8.54 2.64 13.67
CA ALA A 90 -9.98 2.60 13.96
C ALA A 90 -10.85 1.98 12.85
N THR A 91 -10.36 1.91 11.61
CA THR A 91 -11.08 1.40 10.44
C THR A 91 -10.36 0.23 9.75
N ALA A 92 -9.31 -0.31 10.37
CA ALA A 92 -8.49 -1.37 9.80
C ALA A 92 -9.17 -2.74 9.98
N ALA A 93 -9.84 -3.24 8.94
CA ALA A 93 -10.52 -4.55 8.95
C ALA A 93 -9.60 -5.79 9.19
N CYS A 94 -8.28 -5.57 9.25
CA CYS A 94 -7.27 -6.58 9.58
C CYS A 94 -6.94 -6.67 11.08
N LEU A 95 -7.45 -5.75 11.91
CA LEU A 95 -7.22 -5.69 13.34
C LEU A 95 -8.52 -5.96 14.12
N GLU A 96 -8.41 -6.59 15.27
CA GLU A 96 -9.49 -6.63 16.26
C GLU A 96 -9.47 -5.37 17.16
N PRO A 97 -10.60 -5.03 17.83
CA PRO A 97 -10.66 -3.85 18.70
C PRO A 97 -9.62 -3.86 19.82
N THR A 98 -9.20 -5.04 20.26
CA THR A 98 -8.17 -5.26 21.28
C THR A 98 -6.76 -4.85 20.83
N ASP A 99 -6.39 -5.07 19.57
CA ASP A 99 -5.06 -4.85 19.00
C ASP A 99 -3.90 -5.55 19.73
N SER A 100 -2.84 -4.85 20.13
CA SER A 100 -2.67 -3.37 20.24
C SER A 100 -2.04 -2.68 19.02
N SER A 101 -1.69 -3.43 17.96
CA SER A 101 -0.81 -3.06 16.84
C SER A 101 -0.91 -1.61 16.30
N ALA A 102 0.27 -1.02 16.05
CA ALA A 102 0.48 0.22 15.30
C ALA A 102 0.61 0.01 13.78
N GLU A 103 0.61 -1.25 13.31
CA GLU A 103 0.81 -1.65 11.92
C GLU A 103 -0.33 -2.57 11.42
N PRO A 104 -0.59 -2.62 10.09
CA PRO A 104 -1.59 -3.52 9.53
C PRO A 104 -1.17 -5.00 9.60
N SER A 105 -2.12 -5.89 9.91
CA SER A 105 -1.89 -7.34 9.85
C SER A 105 -2.08 -7.85 8.43
N TRP A 106 -0.98 -8.09 7.71
CA TRP A 106 -1.01 -8.55 6.31
C TRP A 106 -1.74 -9.89 6.10
N SER A 107 -1.59 -10.83 7.04
CA SER A 107 -2.26 -12.15 6.99
C SER A 107 -3.78 -12.06 7.15
N ARG A 108 -4.30 -10.96 7.71
CA ARG A 108 -5.73 -10.68 7.93
C ARG A 108 -6.27 -9.59 6.97
N CYS A 109 -5.43 -9.06 6.08
CA CYS A 109 -5.81 -7.98 5.18
C CYS A 109 -6.81 -8.45 4.10
N ARG A 110 -7.65 -7.53 3.63
CA ARG A 110 -8.72 -7.77 2.64
C ARG A 110 -8.68 -6.66 1.58
N LEU A 111 -8.88 -7.00 0.30
CA LEU A 111 -8.78 -6.02 -0.79
C LEU A 111 -9.92 -4.98 -0.82
N GLY A 112 -11.04 -5.30 -0.15
CA GLY A 112 -12.17 -4.40 0.09
C GLY A 112 -12.10 -3.62 1.41
N CYS A 113 -10.95 -3.53 2.07
CA CYS A 113 -10.80 -2.72 3.29
C CYS A 113 -10.95 -1.22 2.98
N VAL A 114 -11.61 -0.45 3.86
CA VAL A 114 -11.77 1.01 3.68
C VAL A 114 -10.45 1.80 3.79
N ASN A 115 -9.36 1.15 4.19
CA ASN A 115 -8.00 1.69 4.21
C ASN A 115 -7.17 1.25 2.98
N ALA A 116 -7.77 0.56 2.01
CA ALA A 116 -7.09 0.13 0.79
C ALA A 116 -7.03 1.26 -0.24
N ALA A 117 -5.82 1.55 -0.72
CA ALA A 117 -5.55 2.22 -1.97
C ALA A 117 -4.84 1.21 -2.90
N ARG A 118 -5.03 1.34 -4.22
CA ARG A 118 -4.36 0.50 -5.23
C ARG A 118 -3.75 1.40 -6.27
N THR A 119 -2.42 1.47 -6.28
CA THR A 119 -1.61 2.16 -7.30
C THR A 119 -1.55 1.36 -8.61
N ASP A 120 -1.05 1.96 -9.69
CA ASP A 120 -0.71 1.22 -10.92
C ASP A 120 0.23 0.04 -10.64
N ARG A 121 1.19 0.20 -9.71
CA ARG A 121 2.10 -0.85 -9.25
C ARG A 121 1.36 -2.00 -8.57
N ASP A 122 0.43 -1.69 -7.67
CA ASP A 122 -0.43 -2.69 -7.01
C ASP A 122 -1.25 -3.46 -8.05
N ALA A 123 -1.79 -2.79 -9.07
CA ALA A 123 -2.57 -3.41 -10.14
C ALA A 123 -1.72 -4.36 -11.02
N VAL A 124 -0.48 -3.98 -11.36
CA VAL A 124 0.47 -4.87 -12.06
C VAL A 124 0.77 -6.13 -11.26
N ASN A 125 1.06 -6.00 -9.96
CA ASN A 125 1.31 -7.15 -9.08
C ASN A 125 0.06 -8.02 -8.93
N LEU A 126 -1.12 -7.41 -8.83
CA LEU A 126 -2.40 -8.09 -8.75
C LEU A 126 -2.67 -8.92 -10.03
N GLY A 127 -2.33 -8.40 -11.21
CA GLY A 127 -2.37 -9.13 -12.48
C GLY A 127 -1.42 -10.34 -12.49
N GLN A 128 -0.19 -10.19 -12.01
CA GLN A 128 0.74 -11.32 -11.86
C GLN A 128 0.21 -12.40 -10.91
N HIS A 129 -0.41 -11.99 -9.80
CA HIS A 129 -1.07 -12.90 -8.86
C HIS A 129 -2.27 -13.62 -9.49
N VAL A 130 -3.08 -12.93 -10.31
CA VAL A 130 -4.18 -13.55 -11.08
C VAL A 130 -3.64 -14.66 -11.99
N THR A 131 -2.59 -14.39 -12.79
CA THR A 131 -1.95 -15.40 -13.65
C THR A 131 -1.35 -16.57 -12.85
N ALA A 132 -0.81 -16.32 -11.65
CA ALA A 132 -0.32 -17.38 -10.78
C ALA A 132 -1.46 -18.29 -10.27
N LEU A 133 -2.54 -17.71 -9.76
CA LEU A 133 -3.71 -18.47 -9.27
C LEU A 133 -4.41 -19.26 -10.39
N GLU A 134 -4.45 -18.73 -11.61
CA GLU A 134 -4.95 -19.44 -12.80
C GLU A 134 -4.09 -20.65 -13.15
N ARG A 135 -2.75 -20.50 -13.10
CA ARG A 135 -1.81 -21.60 -13.28
C ARG A 135 -2.00 -22.67 -12.20
N ASP A 136 -2.14 -22.28 -10.94
CA ASP A 136 -2.40 -23.21 -9.85
C ASP A 136 -3.68 -24.01 -10.10
N LEU A 137 -4.79 -23.37 -10.48
CA LEU A 137 -6.06 -24.04 -10.80
C LEU A 137 -5.97 -25.04 -11.95
N SER A 138 -5.07 -24.83 -12.92
CA SER A 138 -4.80 -25.76 -14.02
C SER A 138 -4.12 -27.06 -13.57
N THR A 139 -3.63 -27.12 -12.32
CA THR A 139 -2.99 -28.32 -11.75
C THR A 139 -4.03 -29.41 -11.49
N LEU A 140 -3.88 -30.53 -12.19
CA LEU A 140 -4.85 -31.65 -12.24
C LEU A 140 -5.19 -32.30 -10.89
N ALA A 141 -4.38 -32.10 -9.85
CA ALA A 141 -4.47 -32.83 -8.58
C ALA A 141 -4.85 -31.96 -7.35
N LEU A 142 -5.36 -30.73 -7.52
CA LEU A 142 -5.78 -29.91 -6.37
C LEU A 142 -7.00 -30.50 -5.62
N PRO A 143 -6.90 -30.70 -4.28
CA PRO A 143 -8.05 -31.03 -3.43
C PRO A 143 -9.12 -29.94 -3.47
N GLU A 144 -10.39 -30.34 -3.39
CA GLU A 144 -11.52 -29.41 -3.57
C GLU A 144 -11.54 -28.20 -2.60
N PRO A 145 -11.25 -28.32 -1.29
CA PRO A 145 -11.19 -27.16 -0.41
C PRO A 145 -10.09 -26.15 -0.79
N LEU A 146 -8.98 -26.62 -1.36
CA LEU A 146 -7.90 -25.76 -1.84
C LEU A 146 -8.29 -25.09 -3.17
N ARG A 147 -8.91 -25.85 -4.09
CA ARG A 147 -9.47 -25.32 -5.35
C ARG A 147 -10.44 -24.17 -5.09
N GLN A 148 -11.40 -24.35 -4.18
CA GLN A 148 -12.38 -23.33 -3.81
C GLN A 148 -11.72 -22.08 -3.21
N ARG A 149 -10.71 -22.26 -2.33
CA ARG A 149 -9.95 -21.14 -1.76
C ARG A 149 -9.17 -20.33 -2.81
N ILE A 150 -8.61 -21.01 -3.82
CA ILE A 150 -7.90 -20.35 -4.94
C ILE A 150 -8.90 -19.64 -5.85
N GLN A 151 -10.04 -20.26 -6.18
CA GLN A 151 -11.12 -19.62 -6.95
C GLN A 151 -11.66 -18.35 -6.27
N PHE A 152 -11.92 -18.39 -4.95
CA PHE A 152 -12.36 -17.21 -4.20
C PHE A 152 -11.35 -16.05 -4.29
N ARG A 153 -10.06 -16.35 -4.09
CA ARG A 153 -8.98 -15.35 -4.22
C ARG A 153 -8.88 -14.79 -5.64
N LEU A 154 -9.00 -15.66 -6.65
CA LEU A 154 -8.96 -15.25 -8.05
C LEU A 154 -10.12 -14.31 -8.40
N ILE A 155 -11.32 -14.55 -7.87
CA ILE A 155 -12.47 -13.65 -8.01
C ILE A 155 -12.18 -12.31 -7.30
N GLU A 156 -11.74 -12.32 -6.04
CA GLU A 156 -11.41 -11.09 -5.29
C GLU A 156 -10.36 -10.24 -6.04
N HIS A 157 -9.33 -10.88 -6.59
CA HIS A 157 -8.25 -10.22 -7.30
C HIS A 157 -8.68 -9.66 -8.67
N ARG A 158 -9.44 -10.43 -9.46
CA ARG A 158 -9.98 -9.94 -10.74
C ARG A 158 -10.95 -8.77 -10.56
N THR A 159 -11.81 -8.80 -9.53
CA THR A 159 -12.69 -7.68 -9.19
C THR A 159 -11.88 -6.45 -8.82
N ALA A 160 -10.88 -6.58 -7.94
CA ALA A 160 -10.04 -5.46 -7.51
C ALA A 160 -9.21 -4.84 -8.66
N LEU A 161 -8.82 -5.63 -9.66
CA LEU A 161 -8.15 -5.17 -10.88
C LEU A 161 -9.12 -4.42 -11.79
N ALA A 162 -10.29 -5.00 -12.09
CA ALA A 162 -11.31 -4.36 -12.93
C ALA A 162 -11.83 -3.05 -12.31
N GLU A 163 -11.99 -2.98 -10.98
CA GLU A 163 -12.28 -1.74 -10.25
C GLU A 163 -11.22 -0.66 -10.49
N HIS A 164 -9.93 -1.03 -10.48
CA HIS A 164 -8.83 -0.08 -10.70
C HIS A 164 -8.76 0.41 -12.15
N GLU A 165 -8.92 -0.49 -13.12
CA GLU A 165 -8.95 -0.15 -14.55
C GLU A 165 -10.14 0.75 -14.89
N SER A 166 -11.35 0.40 -14.44
CA SER A 166 -12.57 1.16 -14.71
C SER A 166 -12.67 2.50 -13.98
N SER A 167 -11.94 2.68 -12.88
CA SER A 167 -11.85 3.98 -12.18
C SER A 167 -10.77 4.90 -12.76
N ARG A 168 -10.05 4.53 -13.82
CA ARG A 168 -9.05 5.40 -14.44
C ARG A 168 -9.76 6.58 -15.13
N PRO A 169 -9.37 7.83 -14.86
CA PRO A 169 -9.91 8.96 -15.60
C PRO A 169 -9.59 8.83 -17.10
N THR A 170 -10.61 8.85 -17.95
CA THR A 170 -10.41 8.99 -19.39
C THR A 170 -9.81 10.36 -19.67
N THR A 171 -8.51 10.41 -19.96
CA THR A 171 -7.84 11.64 -20.39
C THR A 171 -8.34 12.01 -21.79
N VAL A 172 -9.43 12.78 -21.84
CA VAL A 172 -9.80 13.52 -23.04
C VAL A 172 -8.66 14.49 -23.31
N ARG A 173 -7.86 14.19 -24.33
CA ARG A 173 -6.92 15.15 -24.90
C ARG A 173 -7.77 16.23 -25.54
N THR A 174 -7.93 17.37 -24.85
CA THR A 174 -8.35 18.60 -25.52
C THR A 174 -7.20 19.01 -26.43
N GLU A 175 -7.31 18.61 -27.70
CA GLU A 175 -6.49 19.18 -28.75
C GLU A 175 -6.94 20.65 -28.86
N GLY A 176 -6.03 21.54 -28.50
CA GLY A 176 -6.32 22.96 -28.32
C GLY A 176 -6.61 23.66 -29.64
N GLU A 177 -7.24 24.82 -29.53
CA GLU A 177 -7.49 25.76 -30.63
C GLU A 177 -6.25 25.95 -31.53
N GLU A 178 -6.39 25.64 -32.82
CA GLU A 178 -5.59 26.27 -33.87
C GLU A 178 -6.23 27.65 -34.16
N ASP A 179 -5.60 28.71 -33.67
CA ASP A 179 -5.87 30.09 -34.07
C ASP A 179 -5.40 30.32 -35.52
N GLU A 180 -6.33 30.59 -36.45
CA GLU A 180 -6.08 31.43 -37.65
C GLU A 180 -7.38 32.10 -38.17
#